data_AF-A0A6A4GPX6-F1
#
_entry.id   AF-A0A6A4GPX6-F1
#
_cell.length_a   1.000
_cell.length_b   1.000
_cell.length_c   1.000
_cell.angle_alpha   90.00
_cell.angle_beta   90.00
_cell.angle_gamma   90.00
#
_symmetry.space_group_name_H-M   'P 1'
#
loop_
_entity.id
_entity.type
_entity.pdbx_description
1 polymer ?
#
loop_
_entity_poly.entity_id
_entity_poly.type
_entity_poly.pdbx_seq_one_letter_code
_entity_poly.pdbx_strand_id
1 'polypeptide(L)'
;PPSEATLCNFAASFAGKLAGGTAKAKLSAVKSWVQKRGLAWNGRDNLRNMLNGVERRAPSSSFREQRPPVKKEHLSILFDKLDLTGTSGIDHAMAAASTGCFYGQLRGGEILPLSSDPNEYNPNSLPTVKDLGPANENGDRKLRLPKTKVEQTRGEEVIYSPQPGRTSPTRAWRDHI
;
A
#
# COMPACT_ATOMS: atom_id res chain seq x y z
N PRO A 1 -26.38 -25.82 -8.93
CA PRO A 1 -25.77 -24.65 -8.26
C PRO A 1 -26.25 -24.60 -6.80
N PRO A 2 -25.44 -24.17 -5.82
CA PRO A 2 -25.89 -24.08 -4.43
C PRO A 2 -27.05 -23.08 -4.31
N SER A 3 -28.04 -23.38 -3.46
CA SER A 3 -29.11 -22.43 -3.14
C SER A 3 -28.58 -21.31 -2.26
N GLU A 4 -29.26 -20.15 -2.23
CA GLU A 4 -28.86 -19.07 -1.32
C GLU A 4 -28.90 -19.53 0.15
N ALA A 5 -29.90 -20.32 0.55
CA ALA A 5 -29.99 -20.88 1.89
C ALA A 5 -28.77 -21.74 2.25
N THR A 6 -28.30 -22.58 1.33
CA THR A 6 -27.07 -23.38 1.53
C THR A 6 -25.85 -22.47 1.71
N LEU A 7 -25.73 -21.40 0.91
CA LEU A 7 -24.64 -20.43 1.04
C LEU A 7 -24.71 -19.68 2.38
N CYS A 8 -25.90 -19.28 2.82
CA CYS A 8 -26.11 -18.65 4.12
C CYS A 8 -25.71 -19.58 5.26
N ASN A 9 -26.12 -20.85 5.23
CA ASN A 9 -25.74 -21.84 6.25
C ASN A 9 -24.22 -22.08 6.26
N PHE A 10 -23.60 -22.15 5.08
CA PHE A 10 -22.14 -22.23 4.97
C PHE A 10 -21.47 -21.01 5.61
N ALA A 11 -21.93 -19.79 5.32
CA ALA A 11 -21.43 -18.58 5.95
C ALA A 11 -21.66 -18.58 7.48
N ALA A 12 -22.85 -19.02 7.94
CA ALA A 12 -23.21 -19.13 9.34
C ALA A 12 -22.24 -19.99 10.16
N SER A 13 -21.73 -21.05 9.54
CA SER A 13 -20.83 -22.00 10.20
C SER A 13 -19.53 -21.35 10.72
N PHE A 14 -19.19 -20.15 10.21
CA PHE A 14 -18.03 -19.36 10.59
C PHE A 14 -18.31 -18.29 11.66
N ALA A 15 -19.58 -18.03 12.00
CA ALA A 15 -19.94 -17.04 13.01
C ALA A 15 -19.29 -17.38 14.36
N GLY A 16 -18.66 -16.39 15.01
CA GLY A 16 -17.94 -16.62 16.27
C GLY A 16 -16.59 -17.32 16.14
N LYS A 17 -16.18 -17.73 14.93
CA LYS A 17 -14.96 -18.53 14.71
C LYS A 17 -13.93 -17.84 13.84
N LEU A 18 -14.35 -17.09 12.83
CA LEU A 18 -13.47 -16.45 11.86
C LEU A 18 -13.76 -14.94 11.76
N ALA A 19 -12.75 -14.17 11.35
CA ALA A 19 -12.96 -12.82 10.82
C ALA A 19 -13.87 -12.87 9.58
N GLY A 20 -14.72 -11.85 9.40
CA GLY A 20 -15.63 -11.82 8.27
C GLY A 20 -14.90 -11.73 6.92
N GLY A 21 -13.72 -11.12 6.89
CA GLY A 21 -12.81 -11.18 5.74
C GLY A 21 -12.43 -12.61 5.33
N THR A 22 -12.11 -13.48 6.29
CA THR A 22 -11.78 -14.89 6.04
C THR A 22 -12.99 -15.69 5.57
N ALA A 23 -14.17 -15.44 6.15
CA ALA A 23 -15.41 -16.06 5.70
C ALA A 23 -15.74 -15.67 4.24
N LYS A 24 -15.57 -14.39 3.88
CA LYS A 24 -15.73 -13.89 2.50
C LYS A 24 -14.74 -14.57 1.56
N ALA A 25 -13.47 -14.74 1.95
CA ALA A 25 -12.47 -15.42 1.13
C ALA A 25 -12.84 -16.89 0.84
N LYS A 26 -13.31 -17.64 1.86
CA LYS A 26 -13.79 -19.01 1.68
C LYS A 26 -15.00 -19.06 0.73
N LEU A 27 -15.93 -18.12 0.86
CA LEU A 27 -17.09 -18.03 -0.02
C LEU A 27 -16.68 -17.68 -1.47
N SER A 28 -15.69 -16.80 -1.65
CA SER A 28 -15.14 -16.48 -2.96
C SER A 28 -14.56 -17.71 -3.65
N ALA A 29 -13.89 -18.61 -2.92
CA ALA A 29 -13.41 -19.87 -3.49
C ALA A 29 -14.56 -20.77 -4.00
N VAL A 30 -15.66 -20.86 -3.24
CA VAL A 30 -16.88 -21.57 -3.68
C VAL A 30 -17.47 -20.91 -4.92
N LYS A 31 -17.57 -19.57 -4.94
CA LYS A 31 -18.06 -18.81 -6.09
C LYS A 31 -17.23 -19.08 -7.34
N SER A 32 -15.90 -19.02 -7.24
CA SER A 32 -14.99 -19.31 -8.34
C SER A 32 -15.15 -20.74 -8.86
N TRP A 33 -15.30 -21.73 -7.97
CA TRP A 33 -15.53 -23.12 -8.37
C TRP A 33 -16.86 -23.30 -9.11
N VAL A 34 -17.95 -22.70 -8.60
CA VAL A 34 -19.29 -22.75 -9.23
C VAL A 34 -19.23 -22.13 -10.63
N GLN A 35 -18.63 -20.95 -10.76
CA GLN A 35 -18.50 -20.25 -12.03
C GLN A 35 -17.61 -21.01 -13.03
N LYS A 36 -16.52 -21.62 -12.57
CA LYS A 36 -15.64 -22.46 -13.42
C LYS A 36 -16.37 -23.68 -13.99
N ARG A 37 -17.41 -24.17 -13.32
CA ARG A 37 -18.28 -25.26 -13.79
C ARG A 37 -19.41 -24.79 -14.72
N GLY A 38 -19.46 -23.49 -15.08
CA GLY A 38 -20.54 -22.92 -15.88
C GLY A 38 -21.88 -22.82 -15.15
N LEU A 39 -21.89 -22.95 -13.83
CA LEU A 39 -23.10 -22.90 -13.03
C LEU A 39 -23.39 -21.46 -12.57
N ALA A 40 -24.68 -21.12 -12.47
CA ALA A 40 -25.11 -19.82 -11.96
C ALA A 40 -24.79 -19.66 -10.47
N TRP A 41 -24.33 -18.46 -10.09
CA TRP A 41 -24.15 -18.08 -8.70
C TRP A 41 -25.46 -17.50 -8.12
N ASN A 42 -26.02 -18.15 -7.09
CA ASN A 42 -27.31 -17.79 -6.52
C ASN A 42 -27.22 -16.95 -5.22
N GLY A 43 -26.06 -16.39 -4.87
CA GLY A 43 -25.94 -15.54 -3.68
C GLY A 43 -26.55 -14.16 -3.92
N ARG A 44 -27.47 -13.72 -3.04
CA ARG A 44 -28.17 -12.43 -3.10
C ARG A 44 -28.01 -11.68 -1.76
N ASP A 45 -28.99 -10.86 -1.40
CA ASP A 45 -28.95 -9.98 -0.24
C ASP A 45 -28.93 -10.73 1.10
N ASN A 46 -29.56 -11.91 1.19
CA ASN A 46 -29.54 -12.68 2.44
C ASN A 46 -28.13 -13.16 2.75
N LEU A 47 -27.39 -13.60 1.73
CA LEU A 47 -25.98 -13.98 1.89
C LEU A 47 -25.11 -12.79 2.31
N ARG A 48 -25.36 -11.60 1.75
CA ARG A 48 -24.65 -10.38 2.13
C ARG A 48 -24.94 -10.00 3.59
N ASN A 49 -26.20 -10.04 4.00
CA ASN A 49 -26.62 -9.77 5.37
C ASN A 49 -26.02 -10.78 6.35
N MET A 50 -25.97 -12.06 5.95
CA MET A 50 -25.36 -13.12 6.74
C MET A 50 -23.87 -12.89 6.96
N LEU A 51 -23.13 -12.51 5.91
CA LEU A 51 -21.70 -12.17 6.03
C LEU A 51 -21.45 -10.96 6.94
N ASN A 52 -22.35 -9.96 6.91
CA ASN A 52 -22.29 -8.84 7.86
C ASN A 52 -22.53 -9.32 9.31
N GLY A 53 -23.44 -10.27 9.51
CA GLY A 53 -23.66 -10.92 10.80
C GLY A 53 -22.43 -11.69 11.29
N VAL A 54 -21.76 -12.44 10.40
CA VAL A 54 -20.51 -13.14 10.69
C VAL A 54 -19.41 -12.16 11.10
N GLU A 55 -19.25 -11.05 10.37
CA GLU A 55 -18.28 -9.99 10.69
C GLU A 55 -18.52 -9.41 12.10
N ARG A 56 -19.77 -9.09 12.44
CA ARG A 56 -20.12 -8.56 13.77
C ARG A 56 -19.90 -9.57 14.90
N ARG A 57 -19.95 -10.87 14.59
CA ARG A 57 -19.71 -11.96 15.53
C ARG A 57 -18.26 -12.46 15.50
N ALA A 58 -17.37 -11.83 14.73
CA ALA A 58 -15.97 -12.23 14.69
C ALA A 58 -15.36 -12.11 16.10
N PRO A 59 -14.64 -13.13 16.59
CA PRO A 59 -14.03 -13.05 17.91
C PRO A 59 -12.86 -12.06 17.86
N SER A 60 -12.60 -11.35 18.96
CA SER A 60 -11.52 -10.37 19.03
C SER A 60 -10.15 -10.97 18.69
N SER A 61 -9.94 -12.25 19.02
CA SER A 61 -8.74 -13.02 18.67
C SER A 61 -8.53 -13.24 17.15
N SER A 62 -9.56 -13.03 16.33
CA SER A 62 -9.43 -13.06 14.86
C SER A 62 -8.83 -11.78 14.27
N PHE A 63 -8.69 -10.73 15.08
CA PHE A 63 -8.07 -9.48 14.65
C PHE A 63 -6.64 -9.40 15.20
N ARG A 64 -5.69 -9.07 14.31
CA ARG A 64 -4.34 -8.74 14.73
C ARG A 64 -4.34 -7.32 15.30
N GLU A 65 -3.58 -7.10 16.37
CA GLU A 65 -3.34 -5.75 16.89
C GLU A 65 -2.85 -4.82 15.78
N GLN A 66 -3.35 -3.59 15.80
CA GLN A 66 -2.92 -2.57 14.84
C GLN A 66 -1.44 -2.27 15.06
N ARG A 67 -0.68 -2.24 13.96
CA ARG A 67 0.73 -1.88 14.03
C ARG A 67 0.84 -0.39 14.39
N PRO A 68 1.80 -0.01 15.27
CA PRO A 68 2.01 1.40 15.57
C PRO A 68 2.41 2.15 14.30
N PRO A 69 1.98 3.42 14.16
CA PRO A 69 2.34 4.22 12.99
C PRO A 69 3.84 4.50 12.96
N VAL A 70 4.39 4.69 11.76
CA VAL A 70 5.74 5.24 11.60
C VAL A 70 5.69 6.71 11.98
N LYS A 71 6.62 7.15 12.83
CA LYS A 71 6.70 8.53 13.32
C LYS A 71 7.98 9.22 12.84
N LYS A 72 8.04 10.53 12.99
CA LYS A 72 9.21 11.35 12.64
C LYS A 72 10.46 10.94 13.44
N GLU A 73 10.30 10.43 14.65
CA GLU A 73 11.42 9.94 15.47
C GLU A 73 12.10 8.73 14.81
N HIS A 74 11.33 7.87 14.13
CA HIS A 74 11.91 6.73 13.40
C HIS A 74 12.76 7.19 12.21
N LEU A 75 12.31 8.22 11.48
CA LEU A 75 13.13 8.85 10.45
C LEU A 75 14.39 9.48 11.04
N SER A 76 14.28 10.10 12.21
CA SER A 76 15.42 10.75 12.88
C SER A 76 16.48 9.72 13.26
N ILE A 77 16.06 8.58 13.83
CA ILE A 77 16.91 7.43 14.16
C ILE A 77 17.57 6.86 12.90
N LEU A 78 16.83 6.73 11.80
CA LEU A 78 17.40 6.29 10.52
C LEU A 78 18.50 7.26 10.06
N PHE A 79 18.22 8.57 10.06
CA PHE A 79 19.19 9.59 9.63
C PHE A 79 20.41 9.70 10.55
N ASP A 80 20.33 9.27 11.81
CA ASP A 80 21.50 9.17 12.71
C ASP A 80 22.47 8.04 12.32
N LYS A 81 22.01 7.08 11.52
CA LYS A 81 22.79 5.90 11.12
C LYS A 81 23.29 5.95 9.68
N LEU A 82 22.74 6.82 8.85
CA LEU A 82 23.15 7.00 7.46
C LEU A 82 24.40 7.87 7.37
N ASP A 83 25.35 7.49 6.51
CA ASP A 83 26.47 8.37 6.17
C ASP A 83 26.04 9.38 5.10
N LEU A 84 25.58 10.54 5.58
CA LEU A 84 25.17 11.68 4.74
C LEU A 84 26.28 12.75 4.63
N THR A 85 27.53 12.40 4.98
CA THR A 85 28.66 13.36 4.89
C THR A 85 29.30 13.39 3.50
N GLY A 86 28.99 12.42 2.64
CA GLY A 86 29.48 12.38 1.28
C GLY A 86 29.25 11.04 0.58
N THR A 87 30.31 10.28 0.36
CA THR A 87 30.47 9.27 -0.71
C THR A 87 29.46 8.12 -0.79
N SER A 88 28.56 7.93 0.17
CA SER A 88 27.60 6.82 0.20
C SER A 88 26.34 7.13 -0.62
N GLY A 89 26.36 6.82 -1.91
CA GLY A 89 25.18 6.99 -2.78
C GLY A 89 23.95 6.18 -2.31
N ILE A 90 24.17 5.01 -1.70
CA ILE A 90 23.09 4.19 -1.15
C ILE A 90 22.43 4.84 0.06
N ASP A 91 23.19 5.46 0.96
CA ASP A 91 22.63 6.12 2.14
C ASP A 91 21.83 7.37 1.75
N HIS A 92 22.29 8.11 0.75
CA HIS A 92 21.51 9.22 0.18
C HIS A 92 20.22 8.73 -0.50
N ALA A 93 20.28 7.61 -1.22
CA ALA A 93 19.08 6.99 -1.80
C ALA A 93 18.10 6.53 -0.71
N MET A 94 18.59 5.93 0.38
CA MET A 94 17.77 5.51 1.52
C MET A 94 17.16 6.72 2.23
N ALA A 95 17.90 7.82 2.40
CA ALA A 95 17.39 9.06 2.96
C ALA A 95 16.28 9.68 2.08
N ALA A 96 16.49 9.74 0.76
CA ALA A 96 15.51 10.26 -0.19
C ALA A 96 14.25 9.38 -0.25
N ALA A 97 14.41 8.06 -0.35
CA ALA A 97 13.28 7.13 -0.40
C ALA A 97 12.46 7.13 0.91
N SER A 98 13.13 7.12 2.07
CA SER A 98 12.45 7.10 3.38
C SER A 98 11.68 8.39 3.66
N THR A 99 12.27 9.56 3.40
CA THR A 99 11.58 10.85 3.55
C THR A 99 10.52 11.06 2.48
N GLY A 100 10.75 10.61 1.24
CA GLY A 100 9.77 10.60 0.18
C GLY A 100 8.52 9.77 0.56
N CYS A 101 8.71 8.54 1.03
CA CYS A 101 7.60 7.70 1.50
C CYS A 101 6.87 8.33 2.68
N PHE A 102 7.60 8.85 3.66
CA PHE A 102 7.01 9.38 4.88
C PHE A 102 6.24 10.69 4.64
N TYR A 103 6.83 11.70 4.00
CA TYR A 103 6.14 12.98 3.81
C TYR A 103 5.18 12.97 2.62
N GLY A 104 5.45 12.15 1.60
CA GLY A 104 4.54 11.95 0.47
C GLY A 104 3.42 10.95 0.76
N GLN A 105 3.44 10.27 1.91
CA GLN A 105 2.52 9.17 2.26
C GLN A 105 2.49 8.06 1.20
N LEU A 106 3.66 7.78 0.60
CA LEU A 106 3.82 6.83 -0.50
C LEU A 106 4.05 5.43 0.01
N ARG A 107 3.62 4.46 -0.80
CA ARG A 107 4.06 3.08 -0.64
C ARG A 107 5.45 2.95 -1.23
N GLY A 108 6.31 2.16 -0.59
CA GLY A 108 7.65 1.89 -1.11
C GLY A 108 7.62 1.40 -2.57
N GLY A 109 6.68 0.53 -2.93
CA GLY A 109 6.53 0.03 -4.31
C GLY A 109 6.05 1.05 -5.35
N GLU A 110 5.77 2.30 -4.98
CA GLU A 110 5.47 3.38 -5.93
C GLU A 110 6.73 4.14 -6.36
N ILE A 111 7.84 4.03 -5.62
CA ILE A 111 9.10 4.72 -5.90
C ILE A 111 10.33 3.79 -5.90
N LEU A 112 10.21 2.58 -5.35
CA LEU A 112 11.27 1.57 -5.32
C LEU A 112 10.87 0.36 -6.19
N PRO A 113 11.79 -0.17 -7.00
CA PRO A 113 11.55 -1.41 -7.72
C PRO A 113 11.44 -2.59 -6.75
N LEU A 114 10.66 -3.61 -7.14
CA LEU A 114 10.60 -4.87 -6.40
C LEU A 114 11.86 -5.71 -6.57
N SER A 115 12.56 -5.54 -7.69
CA SER A 115 13.78 -6.26 -8.04
C SER A 115 15.00 -5.39 -7.80
N SER A 116 16.09 -6.03 -7.39
CA SER A 116 17.41 -5.40 -7.31
C SER A 116 18.14 -5.39 -8.65
N ASP A 117 17.64 -6.09 -9.67
CA ASP A 117 18.21 -6.06 -11.02
C ASP A 117 17.85 -4.73 -11.71
N PRO A 118 18.84 -3.87 -12.03
CA PRO A 118 18.58 -2.61 -12.73
C PRO A 118 17.93 -2.79 -14.11
N ASN A 119 18.10 -3.94 -14.77
CA ASN A 119 17.50 -4.20 -16.08
C ASN A 119 15.98 -4.42 -16.00
N GLU A 120 15.46 -4.75 -14.82
CA GLU A 120 14.03 -4.89 -14.57
C GLU A 120 13.36 -3.55 -14.21
N TYR A 121 14.13 -2.47 -14.14
CA TYR A 121 13.58 -1.13 -13.90
C TYR A 121 12.75 -0.65 -15.09
N ASN A 122 11.46 -0.42 -14.86
CA ASN A 122 10.54 0.06 -15.90
C ASN A 122 10.12 1.52 -15.63
N PRO A 123 10.61 2.50 -16.43
CA PRO A 123 10.32 3.93 -16.26
C PRO A 123 8.86 4.30 -16.55
N ASN A 124 8.07 3.42 -17.19
CA ASN A 124 6.63 3.63 -17.37
C ASN A 124 5.81 3.25 -16.12
N SER A 125 6.44 2.59 -15.15
CA SER A 125 5.78 2.14 -13.92
C SER A 125 6.35 2.78 -12.65
N LEU A 126 7.58 3.27 -12.70
CA LEU A 126 8.29 3.87 -11.57
C LEU A 126 8.87 5.23 -11.97
N PRO A 127 8.84 6.21 -11.05
CA PRO A 127 9.29 7.57 -11.33
C PRO A 127 10.81 7.64 -11.51
N THR A 128 11.24 8.38 -12.51
CA THR A 128 12.63 8.73 -12.78
C THR A 128 12.99 10.10 -12.22
N VAL A 129 14.27 10.48 -12.27
CA VAL A 129 14.72 11.83 -11.88
C VAL A 129 13.99 12.94 -12.66
N LYS A 130 13.62 12.70 -13.92
CA LYS A 130 12.88 13.66 -14.76
C LYS A 130 11.45 13.91 -14.26
N ASP A 131 10.89 12.95 -13.54
CA ASP A 131 9.55 13.05 -12.97
C ASP A 131 9.54 13.88 -11.67
N LEU A 132 10.72 14.22 -11.13
CA LEU A 132 10.86 15.12 -10.01
C LEU A 132 11.10 16.56 -10.50
N GLY A 133 10.04 17.35 -10.47
CA GLY A 133 10.05 18.75 -10.86
C GLY A 133 11.03 19.62 -10.06
N PRO A 134 11.38 20.79 -10.61
CA PRO A 134 12.20 21.78 -9.91
C PRO A 134 11.47 22.30 -8.66
N ALA A 135 12.23 22.91 -7.77
CA ALA A 135 11.65 23.60 -6.62
C ALA A 135 10.88 24.86 -7.07
N ASN A 136 9.70 25.09 -6.51
CA ASN A 136 8.98 26.36 -6.67
C ASN A 136 9.59 27.46 -5.75
N GLU A 137 9.00 28.65 -5.76
CA GLU A 137 9.43 29.79 -4.91
C GLU A 137 9.41 29.47 -3.41
N ASN A 138 8.55 28.56 -2.97
CA ASN A 138 8.44 28.10 -1.59
C ASN A 138 9.40 26.93 -1.26
N GLY A 139 10.15 26.44 -2.26
CA GLY A 139 11.03 25.28 -2.13
C GLY A 139 10.32 23.93 -2.26
N ASP A 140 9.01 23.89 -2.56
CA ASP A 140 8.28 22.65 -2.78
C ASP A 140 8.70 21.99 -4.09
N ARG A 141 8.75 20.67 -4.10
CA ARG A 141 8.99 19.87 -5.31
C ARG A 141 7.80 18.98 -5.60
N LYS A 142 7.55 18.73 -6.89
CA LYS A 142 6.48 17.84 -7.35
C LYS A 142 7.09 16.57 -7.92
N LEU A 143 6.69 15.42 -7.42
CA LEU A 143 7.04 14.12 -7.98
C LEU A 143 5.85 13.55 -8.73
N ARG A 144 6.01 13.31 -10.03
CA ARG A 144 5.02 12.63 -10.86
C ARG A 144 5.18 11.13 -10.72
N LEU A 145 4.17 10.45 -10.21
CA LEU A 145 4.10 8.99 -10.19
C LEU A 145 3.45 8.50 -11.48
N PRO A 146 4.13 7.66 -12.30
CA PRO A 146 3.53 7.10 -13.51
C PRO A 146 2.33 6.19 -13.22
N LYS A 147 2.37 5.49 -12.08
CA LYS A 147 1.38 4.50 -11.69
C LYS A 147 1.14 4.51 -10.19
N THR A 148 -0.12 4.51 -9.78
CA THR A 148 -0.50 4.20 -8.39
C THR A 148 -1.46 3.03 -8.36
N LYS A 149 -1.69 2.41 -7.20
CA LYS A 149 -2.59 1.25 -7.07
C LYS A 149 -3.99 1.51 -7.65
N VAL A 150 -4.49 2.74 -7.54
CA VAL A 150 -5.83 3.13 -7.98
C VAL A 150 -5.83 3.75 -9.38
N GLU A 151 -4.80 4.51 -9.73
CA GLU A 151 -4.66 5.21 -11.01
C GLU A 151 -3.53 4.56 -11.81
N GLN A 152 -3.86 3.43 -12.45
CA GLN A 152 -2.89 2.57 -13.15
C GLN A 152 -2.39 3.14 -14.48
N THR A 153 -3.04 4.17 -15.03
CA THR A 153 -2.72 4.74 -16.35
C THR A 153 -2.53 6.26 -16.32
N ARG A 154 -3.25 6.96 -15.44
CA ARG A 154 -3.17 8.43 -15.32
C ARG A 154 -2.05 8.90 -14.40
N GLY A 155 -1.56 8.04 -13.51
CA GLY A 155 -0.58 8.42 -12.50
C GLY A 155 -1.12 9.44 -11.50
N GLU A 156 -0.23 9.95 -10.65
CA GLU A 156 -0.57 10.90 -9.58
C GLU A 156 0.58 11.89 -9.36
N GLU A 157 0.34 13.01 -8.70
CA GLU A 157 1.39 13.97 -8.33
C GLU A 157 1.49 14.07 -6.82
N VAL A 158 2.71 14.03 -6.32
CA VAL A 158 3.04 14.10 -4.90
C VAL A 158 3.81 15.39 -4.67
N ILE A 159 3.39 16.18 -3.69
CA ILE A 159 4.04 17.43 -3.34
C ILE A 159 4.93 17.20 -2.12
N TYR A 160 6.22 17.50 -2.25
CA TYR A 160 7.17 17.52 -1.16
C TYR A 160 7.44 18.94 -0.74
N SER A 161 6.97 19.31 0.45
CA SER A 161 7.29 20.60 1.06
C SER A 161 8.54 20.53 1.93
N PRO A 162 9.36 21.60 1.99
CA PRO A 162 10.50 21.68 2.89
C PRO A 162 10.08 21.45 4.35
N GLN A 163 10.86 20.66 5.08
CA GLN A 163 10.65 20.41 6.51
C GLN A 163 11.84 20.93 7.32
N PRO A 164 11.64 21.33 8.58
CA PRO A 164 12.74 21.72 9.44
C PRO A 164 13.63 20.52 9.78
N GLY A 165 14.95 20.73 9.70
CA GLY A 165 15.98 19.75 10.07
C GLY A 165 16.46 18.88 8.90
N ARG A 166 17.26 17.86 9.23
CA ARG A 166 17.91 17.00 8.23
C ARG A 166 16.97 16.04 7.51
N THR A 167 15.82 15.70 8.09
CA THR A 167 14.84 14.77 7.51
C THR A 167 13.94 15.43 6.46
N SER A 168 14.34 16.58 5.90
CA SER A 168 13.53 17.26 4.89
C SER A 168 13.54 16.48 3.58
N PRO A 169 12.37 16.16 2.99
CA PRO A 169 12.33 15.39 1.74
C PRO A 169 12.96 16.18 0.58
N THR A 170 12.76 17.50 0.51
CA THR A 170 13.34 18.33 -0.55
C THR A 170 14.86 18.38 -0.48
N ARG A 171 15.43 18.39 0.74
CA ARG A 171 16.87 18.28 0.98
C ARG A 171 17.38 16.89 0.61
N ALA A 172 16.73 15.83 1.10
CA ALA A 172 17.17 14.46 0.85
C ALA A 172 17.18 14.13 -0.66
N TRP A 173 16.16 14.56 -1.41
CA TRP A 173 16.13 14.40 -2.86
C TRP A 173 17.23 15.20 -3.57
N ARG A 174 17.57 16.39 -3.09
CA ARG A 174 18.65 17.21 -3.66
C ARG A 174 20.02 16.62 -3.35
N ASP A 175 20.23 16.09 -2.15
CA ASP A 175 21.51 15.54 -1.74
C ASP A 175 21.76 14.16 -2.39
N HIS A 176 20.71 13.48 -2.91
CA HIS A 176 20.80 12.20 -3.62
C HIS A 176 21.04 12.30 -5.13
N ILE A 177 20.44 13.29 -5.80
CA ILE A 177 20.46 13.47 -7.27
C ILE A 177 21.60 14.41 -7.68
#